data_AF-A0A3M1XTK1-F1
#
_entry.id   AF-A0A3M1XTK1-F1
#
_cell.length_a   1.000
_cell.length_b   1.000
_cell.length_c   1.000
_cell.angle_alpha   90.00
_cell.angle_beta   90.00
_cell.angle_gamma   90.00
#
_symmetry.space_group_name_H-M   'P 1'
#
loop_
_entity.id
_entity.type
_entity.pdbx_description
1 polymer ?
#
loop_
_entity_poly.entity_id
_entity_poly.type
_entity_poly.pdbx_seq_one_letter_code
_entity_poly.pdbx_strand_id
1 'polypeptide(L)'
;MDGAALFFNLIFLLGFAAFKAGQYKLFEKAGKPGWQALIPVYNIVIWLRLIGKPVWWTVLVYIPVVGVLVVVAMLIDFAKAYGKFKLGQHA
;
A
#
# COMPACT_ATOMS: atom_id res chain seq x y z
N MET A 1 4.27 19.46 28.28
CA MET A 1 3.63 18.56 27.29
C MET A 1 2.54 17.81 28.04
N ASP A 2 1.28 18.10 27.76
CA ASP A 2 0.15 17.54 28.50
C ASP A 2 0.08 16.01 28.35
N GLY A 3 -0.25 15.30 29.44
CA GLY A 3 -0.30 13.82 29.45
C GLY A 3 -1.24 13.22 28.39
N ALA A 4 -2.31 13.95 28.04
CA ALA A 4 -3.23 13.59 26.96
C ALA A 4 -2.56 13.62 25.57
N ALA A 5 -1.66 14.57 25.32
CA ALA A 5 -0.91 14.66 24.06
C ALA A 5 0.07 13.49 23.91
N LEU A 6 0.73 13.07 25.00
CA LEU A 6 1.65 11.92 24.97
C LEU A 6 0.91 10.60 24.67
N PHE A 7 -0.26 10.40 25.26
CA PHE A 7 -1.11 9.23 25.00
C PHE A 7 -1.56 9.17 23.53
N PHE A 8 -2.01 10.30 22.97
CA PHE A 8 -2.42 10.39 21.57
C PHE A 8 -1.25 10.08 20.61
N ASN A 9 -0.05 10.62 20.89
CA ASN A 9 1.15 10.36 20.10
C ASN A 9 1.56 8.87 20.13
N LEU A 10 1.45 8.20 21.28
CA LEU A 10 1.75 6.77 21.42
C LEU A 10 0.82 5.90 20.58
N ILE A 11 -0.48 6.17 20.59
CA ILE A 11 -1.45 5.46 19.74
C ILE A 11 -1.12 5.65 18.26
N PHE A 12 -0.79 6.89 17.86
CA PHE A 12 -0.43 7.20 16.48
C PHE A 12 0.82 6.44 16.02
N LEU A 13 1.85 6.39 16.88
CA LEU A 13 3.09 5.65 16.61
C LEU A 13 2.84 4.14 16.48
N LEU A 14 2.02 3.57 17.36
CA LEU A 14 1.63 2.16 17.30
C LEU A 14 0.87 1.82 16.02
N GLY A 15 -0.10 2.65 15.64
CA GLY A 15 -0.86 2.49 14.39
C GLY A 15 0.04 2.56 13.16
N PHE A 16 0.97 3.51 13.13
CA PHE A 16 1.93 3.66 12.04
C PHE A 16 2.86 2.44 11.92
N ALA A 17 3.39 1.95 13.05
CA ALA A 17 4.23 0.75 13.09
C ALA A 17 3.48 -0.49 12.59
N ALA A 18 2.22 -0.68 13.02
CA ALA A 18 1.37 -1.77 12.58
C ALA A 18 1.10 -1.71 11.06
N PHE A 19 0.84 -0.53 10.52
CA PHE A 19 0.64 -0.33 9.08
C PHE A 19 1.89 -0.70 8.27
N LYS A 20 3.08 -0.25 8.71
CA LYS A 20 4.35 -0.58 8.05
C LYS A 20 4.65 -2.09 8.13
N ALA A 21 4.37 -2.73 9.26
CA ALA A 21 4.48 -4.18 9.40
C ALA A 21 3.50 -4.93 8.47
N GLY A 22 2.28 -4.42 8.30
CA GLY A 22 1.30 -4.94 7.35
C GLY A 22 1.79 -4.88 5.90
N GLN A 23 2.35 -3.74 5.48
CA GLN A 23 2.94 -3.61 4.14
C GLN A 23 4.13 -4.55 3.92
N TYR A 24 4.98 -4.73 4.93
CA TYR A 24 6.10 -5.66 4.87
C TYR A 24 5.64 -7.09 4.57
N LYS A 25 4.66 -7.60 5.34
CA LYS A 25 4.07 -8.92 5.11
C LYS A 25 3.34 -9.05 3.77
N LEU A 26 2.75 -7.96 3.28
CA LEU A 26 2.07 -7.95 1.97
C LEU A 26 3.08 -8.16 0.83
N PHE A 27 4.26 -7.54 0.93
CA PHE A 27 5.34 -7.72 -0.03
C PHE A 27 5.90 -9.15 0.01
N GLU A 28 6.08 -9.72 1.20
CA GLU A 28 6.51 -11.12 1.35
C GLU A 28 5.51 -12.10 0.73
N LYS A 29 4.21 -11.90 0.95
CA LYS A 29 3.14 -12.70 0.30
C LYS A 29 3.16 -12.58 -1.22
N ALA A 30 3.64 -11.47 -1.74
CA ALA A 30 3.82 -11.22 -3.16
C ALA A 30 5.14 -11.77 -3.74
N GLY A 31 5.95 -12.48 -2.94
CA GLY A 31 7.25 -13.01 -3.36
C GLY A 31 8.32 -11.92 -3.54
N LYS A 32 8.12 -10.74 -2.95
CA LYS A 32 9.05 -9.61 -2.99
C LYS A 32 9.68 -9.42 -1.60
N PRO A 33 10.95 -9.00 -1.50
CA PRO A 33 11.55 -8.69 -0.21
C PRO A 33 10.78 -7.56 0.50
N GLY A 34 10.36 -7.80 1.75
CA GLY A 34 9.52 -6.85 2.51
C GLY A 34 10.16 -5.47 2.74
N TRP A 35 11.50 -5.40 2.79
CA TRP A 35 12.22 -4.13 2.94
C TRP A 35 11.97 -3.15 1.78
N GLN A 36 11.62 -3.68 0.61
CA GLN A 36 11.34 -2.86 -0.56
C GLN A 36 10.07 -2.02 -0.40
N ALA A 37 9.18 -2.41 0.52
CA ALA A 37 7.99 -1.65 0.88
C ALA A 37 8.32 -0.37 1.66
N LEU A 38 9.51 -0.27 2.25
CA LEU A 38 9.88 0.87 3.10
C LEU A 38 10.26 2.11 2.28
N ILE A 39 10.74 1.92 1.04
CA ILE A 39 11.22 2.98 0.15
C ILE A 39 10.04 3.54 -0.66
N PRO A 40 9.72 4.85 -0.61
CA PRO A 40 8.49 5.41 -1.19
C PRO A 40 8.33 5.16 -2.69
N VAL A 41 9.34 5.49 -3.49
CA VAL A 41 9.30 5.31 -4.96
C VAL A 41 9.26 3.81 -5.30
N TYR A 42 10.12 3.04 -4.64
CA TYR A 42 10.32 1.63 -4.99
C TYR A 42 9.13 0.76 -4.61
N ASN A 43 8.43 1.10 -3.52
CA ASN A 43 7.15 0.52 -3.14
C ASN A 43 6.17 0.60 -4.33
N ILE A 44 5.95 1.79 -4.89
CA ILE A 44 5.03 2.00 -6.03
C ILE A 44 5.46 1.16 -7.25
N VAL A 45 6.76 1.15 -7.57
CA VAL A 45 7.27 0.34 -8.70
C VAL A 45 6.96 -1.15 -8.52
N ILE A 46 7.07 -1.66 -7.30
CA ILE A 46 6.79 -3.07 -7.01
C ILE A 46 5.30 -3.36 -7.05
N TRP A 47 4.47 -2.46 -6.52
CA TRP A 47 3.01 -2.55 -6.67
C TRP A 47 2.61 -2.63 -8.14
N LEU A 48 3.18 -1.77 -8.99
CA LEU A 48 2.93 -1.80 -10.44
C LEU A 48 3.37 -3.11 -11.08
N ARG A 49 4.52 -3.66 -10.69
CA ARG A 49 4.99 -4.98 -11.16
C ARG A 49 4.08 -6.13 -10.68
N LEU A 50 3.53 -6.03 -9.47
CA LEU A 50 2.62 -7.00 -8.87
C LEU A 50 1.29 -7.10 -9.62
N ILE A 51 0.74 -5.96 -10.02
CA ILE A 51 -0.52 -5.88 -10.76
C ILE A 51 -0.33 -5.95 -12.29
N GLY A 52 0.90 -6.13 -12.77
CA GLY A 52 1.22 -6.19 -14.21
C GLY A 52 1.05 -4.88 -14.98
N LYS A 53 1.12 -3.72 -14.29
CA LYS A 53 1.04 -2.38 -14.90
C LYS A 53 2.42 -1.85 -15.27
N PRO A 54 2.50 -0.92 -16.23
CA PRO A 54 3.78 -0.35 -16.64
C PRO A 54 4.35 0.60 -15.56
N VAL A 55 5.67 0.51 -15.34
CA VAL A 55 6.39 1.23 -14.27
C VAL A 55 6.32 2.76 -14.42
N TRP A 56 6.07 3.29 -15.62
CA TRP A 56 5.94 4.74 -15.84
C TRP A 56 4.78 5.37 -15.04
N TRP A 57 3.80 4.57 -14.60
CA TRP A 57 2.72 5.03 -13.73
C TRP A 57 3.23 5.61 -12.39
N THR A 58 4.46 5.26 -11.97
CA THR A 58 5.09 5.88 -10.79
C THR A 58 5.17 7.39 -10.92
N VAL A 59 5.40 7.94 -12.12
CA VAL A 59 5.43 9.40 -12.34
C VAL A 59 4.05 10.03 -12.18
N LEU A 60 2.99 9.33 -12.60
CA LEU A 60 1.61 9.81 -12.47
C LEU A 60 1.16 9.93 -11.01
N VAL A 61 1.67 9.06 -10.11
CA VAL A 61 1.35 9.11 -8.67
C VAL A 61 1.82 10.42 -8.02
N TYR A 62 2.87 11.06 -8.55
CA TYR A 62 3.36 12.35 -8.06
C TYR A 62 2.50 13.54 -8.52
N ILE A 63 1.57 13.35 -9.45
CA ILE A 63 0.65 14.40 -9.90
C ILE A 63 -0.60 14.35 -9.01
N PRO A 64 -0.96 15.42 -8.28
CA PRO A 64 -1.97 15.33 -7.21
C PRO A 64 -3.37 14.88 -7.67
N VAL A 65 -3.84 15.33 -8.84
CA VAL A 65 -5.18 14.94 -9.34
C VAL A 65 -5.13 13.55 -10.00
N VAL A 66 -4.15 13.33 -10.88
CA VAL A 66 -4.04 12.07 -11.63
C VAL A 66 -3.59 10.92 -10.73
N GLY A 67 -2.73 11.19 -9.76
CA GLY A 67 -2.18 10.23 -8.82
C GLY A 67 -3.25 9.58 -7.96
N VAL A 68 -4.28 10.32 -7.54
CA VAL A 68 -5.43 9.74 -6.81
C VAL A 68 -6.15 8.71 -7.68
N LEU A 69 -6.43 9.05 -8.95
CA LEU A 69 -7.07 8.12 -9.89
C LEU A 69 -6.21 6.88 -10.14
N VAL A 70 -4.90 7.08 -10.29
CA VAL A 70 -3.93 5.99 -10.50
C VAL A 70 -3.86 5.08 -9.28
N VAL A 71 -3.80 5.63 -8.06
CA VAL A 71 -3.78 4.83 -6.82
C VAL A 71 -5.07 4.03 -6.66
N VAL A 72 -6.24 4.62 -6.94
CA VAL A 72 -7.52 3.89 -6.91
C VAL A 72 -7.51 2.75 -7.95
N ALA A 73 -7.05 3.01 -9.18
CA ALA A 73 -6.93 1.98 -10.19
C ALA A 73 -5.97 0.86 -9.77
N MET A 74 -4.83 1.20 -9.17
CA MET A 74 -3.86 0.24 -8.63
C MET A 74 -4.48 -0.65 -7.54
N LEU A 75 -5.28 -0.07 -6.63
CA LEU A 75 -5.97 -0.82 -5.57
C LEU A 75 -7.01 -1.80 -6.12
N ILE A 76 -7.80 -1.37 -7.10
CA ILE A 76 -8.79 -2.24 -7.77
C ILE A 76 -8.06 -3.39 -8.48
N ASP A 77 -7.01 -3.11 -9.24
CA ASP A 77 -6.27 -4.16 -9.95
C ASP A 77 -5.50 -5.08 -9.01
N PHE A 78 -5.06 -4.59 -7.85
CA PHE A 78 -4.51 -5.42 -6.79
C PHE A 78 -5.57 -6.34 -6.17
N ALA A 79 -6.78 -5.84 -5.89
CA ALA A 79 -7.89 -6.65 -5.40
C ALA A 79 -8.30 -7.74 -6.41
N LYS A 80 -8.28 -7.42 -7.71
CA LYS A 80 -8.46 -8.39 -8.79
C LYS A 80 -7.34 -9.44 -8.79
N ALA A 81 -6.07 -9.04 -8.67
CA ALA A 81 -4.94 -9.97 -8.66
C ALA A 81 -5.02 -11.00 -7.50
N TYR A 82 -5.65 -10.65 -6.37
CA TYR A 82 -5.89 -11.55 -5.24
C TYR A 82 -7.14 -12.44 -5.37
N GLY A 83 -7.80 -12.49 -6.53
CA GLY A 83 -8.83 -13.48 -6.82
C GLY A 83 -10.23 -13.19 -6.27
N LYS A 84 -10.48 -12.03 -5.65
CA LYS A 84 -11.81 -11.66 -5.13
C LYS A 84 -12.70 -11.10 -6.23
N PHE A 85 -13.22 -11.98 -7.09
CA PHE A 85 -14.02 -11.60 -8.26
C PHE A 85 -15.53 -11.79 -8.13
N LYS A 86 -16.05 -12.38 -7.05
CA LYS A 86 -17.49 -12.69 -6.91
C LYS A 86 -18.03 -12.33 -5.52
N LEU A 87 -19.19 -11.66 -5.48
CA LEU A 87 -19.90 -11.25 -4.26
C LEU A 87 -20.15 -12.45 -3.31
N GLY A 88 -20.36 -13.66 -3.85
CA GLY A 88 -20.62 -14.89 -3.08
C GLY A 88 -19.41 -15.62 -2.48
N GLN A 89 -18.17 -15.12 -2.61
CA GLN A 89 -16.98 -15.70 -1.93
C GLN A 89 -16.61 -14.96 -0.63
N HIS A 90 -17.61 -14.33 0.00
CA HIS A 90 -17.52 -13.69 1.31
C HIS A 90 -18.33 -14.46 2.36
N ALA A 91 -18.31 -15.81 2.29
CA ALA A 91 -18.86 -16.70 3.32
C ALA A 91 -17.72 -17.53 3.91
#